data_AF-A0A7G1KVA6-F1
#
_entry.id   AF-A0A7G1KVA6-F1
#
_cell.length_a   1.000
_cell.length_b   1.000
_cell.length_c   1.000
_cell.angle_alpha   90.00
_cell.angle_beta   90.00
_cell.angle_gamma   90.00
#
_symmetry.space_group_name_H-M   'P 1'
#
loop_
_entity.id
_entity.type
_entity.pdbx_description
1 polymer ?
#
loop_
_entity_poly.entity_id
_entity_poly.type
_entity_poly.pdbx_seq_one_letter_code
_entity_poly.pdbx_strand_id
1 'polypeptide(L)'
;MEGHESHYSLVESLRVYAIQRLEERGHEEFERLSTRHRNYYRDRLAASRDDWYGPREIELLEWASRSWDNVASAIESSLGTPDAALVGLELAVNLLAMRVPYFTGSLRRVQRWIEQTLAATSNTTPEAAMLRSGARAFAGFIAILQGDIAEVHQVISRCLAEGSFAPELATALRDDPCIDHGAPGAVDLFRALELFLVDNDPRSVRVFEYARTKFERDGDTGCAEMTRMSLVGATAFYDTSDEGLHLIESHLAEVNVIGARWPIVWGKLNLAIAQYKRGRPRAALDIVDQVLRSPGVERDPWCALWTVSIRAWALAALLENERRQSRAGQLRDWAIEVGRLLGAGETYRQTVIAGARPYEPFRAESWIAAERARKVLGSSAFRLAEQEGRSLSMDSPRRVAELILERDHPIESDDSAVQHGLWSSLSGAESEVAVLAAAGWSNSMIAAKRGRSRKTIDAQVVAILSKLQINSRTEIAAYAPLAIRQEVSRAAEQRPGQYFRLSEINQRRSESTSGNGVKTDARGSGRSDSGTDASGRIGT
;
A
#
# COMPACT_ATOMS: atom_id res chain seq x y z
N MET A 1 24.75 -0.71 7.60
CA MET A 1 25.20 0.47 6.86
C MET A 1 24.98 0.18 5.39
N GLU A 2 23.79 0.48 4.88
CA GLU A 2 23.52 0.43 3.45
C GLU A 2 24.33 1.55 2.79
N GLY A 3 25.20 1.20 1.85
CA GLY A 3 25.90 2.19 1.04
C GLY A 3 24.87 2.92 0.21
N HIS A 4 24.66 4.20 0.47
CA HIS A 4 23.91 5.05 -0.45
C HIS A 4 24.66 5.08 -1.79
N GLU A 5 24.19 4.31 -2.76
CA GLU A 5 24.62 4.44 -4.15
C GLU A 5 24.39 5.89 -4.58
N SER A 6 25.47 6.57 -4.92
CA SER A 6 25.41 7.94 -5.42
C SER A 6 25.12 7.89 -6.92
N HIS A 7 24.02 8.50 -7.34
CA HIS A 7 23.63 8.55 -8.74
C HIS A 7 23.93 9.91 -9.35
N TYR A 8 24.39 9.90 -10.59
CA TYR A 8 24.54 11.10 -11.39
C TYR A 8 23.24 11.34 -12.17
N SER A 9 22.68 12.54 -12.05
CA SER A 9 21.59 13.01 -12.92
C SER A 9 22.19 13.95 -13.97
N LEU A 10 21.84 13.73 -15.24
CA LEU A 10 22.24 14.60 -16.34
C LEU A 10 21.09 15.56 -16.64
N VAL A 11 21.32 16.85 -16.49
CA VAL A 11 20.34 17.87 -16.87
C VAL A 11 20.08 17.81 -18.37
N GLU A 12 18.83 18.00 -18.77
CA GLU A 12 18.36 17.85 -20.15
C GLU A 12 19.21 18.63 -21.18
N SER A 13 19.65 19.85 -20.84
CA SER A 13 20.52 20.65 -21.70
C SER A 13 21.87 20.00 -21.97
N LEU A 14 22.47 19.36 -20.96
CA LEU A 14 23.72 18.60 -21.12
C LEU A 14 23.48 17.32 -21.93
N ARG A 15 22.33 16.66 -21.77
CA ARG A 15 21.95 15.49 -22.55
C ARG A 15 21.84 15.81 -24.04
N VAL A 16 21.11 16.88 -24.38
CA VAL A 16 20.96 17.36 -25.77
C VAL A 16 22.32 17.74 -26.37
N TYR A 17 23.14 18.48 -25.62
CA TYR A 17 24.49 18.84 -26.07
C TYR A 17 25.37 17.59 -26.28
N ALA A 18 25.33 16.61 -25.37
CA ALA A 18 26.09 15.38 -25.50
C ALA A 18 25.67 14.56 -26.73
N ILE A 19 24.37 14.48 -27.02
CA ILE A 19 23.85 13.83 -28.23
C ILE A 19 24.35 14.55 -29.48
N GLN A 20 24.24 15.89 -29.52
CA GLN A 20 24.75 16.68 -30.64
C GLN A 20 26.25 16.46 -30.88
N ARG A 21 27.05 16.40 -29.81
CA ARG A 21 28.49 16.12 -29.89
C ARG A 21 28.79 14.71 -30.39
N LEU A 22 27.94 13.72 -30.07
CA LEU A 22 28.07 12.36 -30.59
C LEU A 22 27.71 12.28 -32.07
N GLU A 23 26.65 12.97 -32.49
CA GLU A 23 26.25 13.09 -33.90
C GLU A 23 27.36 13.77 -34.74
N GLU A 24 27.99 14.82 -34.22
CA GLU A 24 29.14 15.50 -34.86
C GLU A 24 30.35 14.58 -35.06
N ARG A 25 30.52 13.54 -34.23
CA ARG A 25 31.60 12.54 -34.37
C ARG A 25 31.30 11.43 -35.37
N GLY A 26 30.06 11.37 -35.86
CA GLY A 26 29.64 10.45 -36.90
C GLY A 26 28.62 9.41 -36.44
N HIS A 27 27.76 9.01 -37.38
CA HIS A 27 26.68 8.06 -37.16
C HIS A 27 27.14 6.71 -36.61
N GLU A 28 28.30 6.22 -37.04
CA GLU A 28 28.85 4.94 -36.55
C GLU A 28 29.18 4.96 -35.05
N GLU A 29 29.71 6.07 -34.53
CA GLU A 29 30.00 6.18 -33.10
C GLU A 29 28.71 6.28 -32.28
N PHE A 30 27.72 7.02 -32.76
CA PHE A 30 26.39 7.10 -32.15
C PHE A 30 25.73 5.72 -32.07
N GLU A 31 25.66 4.98 -33.18
CA GLU A 31 25.04 3.65 -33.21
C GLU A 31 25.78 2.64 -32.33
N ARG A 32 27.11 2.70 -32.29
CA ARG A 32 27.92 1.84 -31.41
C ARG A 32 27.58 2.08 -29.93
N LEU A 33 27.45 3.33 -29.51
CA LEU A 33 27.12 3.67 -28.11
C LEU A 33 25.66 3.36 -27.77
N SER A 34 24.73 3.66 -28.68
CA SER A 34 23.31 3.30 -28.55
C SER A 34 23.12 1.78 -28.42
N THR A 35 23.85 0.99 -29.22
CA THR A 35 23.85 -0.48 -29.12
C THR A 35 24.37 -0.95 -27.76
N ARG A 36 25.48 -0.39 -27.27
CA ARG A 36 26.02 -0.74 -25.95
C ARG A 36 25.05 -0.38 -24.82
N HIS A 37 24.39 0.77 -24.92
CA HIS A 37 23.38 1.21 -23.96
C HIS A 37 22.17 0.26 -23.92
N ARG A 38 21.62 -0.08 -25.09
CA ARG A 38 20.52 -1.04 -25.24
C ARG A 38 20.88 -2.39 -24.62
N ASN A 39 22.02 -2.95 -24.99
CA ASN A 39 22.47 -4.26 -24.50
C ASN A 39 22.73 -4.25 -22.99
N TYR A 40 23.34 -3.18 -22.45
CA TYR A 40 23.56 -3.05 -21.01
C TYR A 40 22.25 -3.16 -20.22
N TYR A 41 21.22 -2.39 -20.60
CA TYR A 41 19.93 -2.45 -19.89
C TYR A 41 19.16 -3.74 -20.16
N ARG A 42 19.28 -4.33 -21.36
CA ARG A 42 18.67 -5.63 -21.66
C ARG A 42 19.26 -6.70 -20.76
N ASP A 43 20.58 -6.81 -20.72
CA ASP A 43 21.28 -7.83 -19.93
C ASP A 43 21.01 -7.64 -18.44
N ARG A 44 20.95 -6.38 -17.98
CA ARG A 44 20.65 -6.07 -16.57
C ARG A 44 19.22 -6.42 -16.18
N LEU A 45 18.23 -6.12 -17.03
CA LEU A 45 16.83 -6.50 -16.79
C LEU A 45 16.63 -8.01 -16.90
N ALA A 46 17.27 -8.67 -17.86
CA ALA A 46 17.22 -10.12 -18.01
C ALA A 46 17.80 -10.82 -16.77
N ALA A 47 18.96 -10.39 -16.27
CA ALA A 47 19.53 -10.94 -15.03
C ALA A 47 18.65 -10.68 -13.80
N SER A 48 17.88 -9.58 -13.80
CA SER A 48 16.96 -9.26 -12.70
C SER A 48 15.71 -10.14 -12.69
N ARG A 49 15.36 -10.78 -13.82
CA ARG A 49 14.20 -11.67 -13.97
C ARG A 49 14.29 -12.88 -13.04
N ASP A 50 15.48 -13.40 -12.86
CA ASP A 50 15.73 -14.57 -12.02
C ASP A 50 15.90 -14.18 -10.54
N ASP A 51 16.34 -12.95 -10.28
CA ASP A 51 16.68 -12.47 -8.93
C ASP A 51 15.52 -11.76 -8.21
N TRP A 52 14.47 -11.30 -8.91
CA TRP A 52 13.40 -10.55 -8.26
C TRP A 52 12.57 -11.42 -7.32
N TYR A 53 12.42 -12.71 -7.61
CA TYR A 53 11.78 -13.67 -6.70
C TYR A 53 12.75 -14.07 -5.60
N GLY A 54 13.05 -13.12 -4.71
CA GLY A 54 14.04 -13.27 -3.67
C GLY A 54 14.19 -12.02 -2.79
N PRO A 55 15.18 -12.01 -1.88
CA PRO A 55 15.37 -10.91 -0.93
C PRO A 55 15.78 -9.58 -1.60
N ARG A 56 16.24 -9.63 -2.86
CA ARG A 56 16.64 -8.46 -3.65
C ARG A 56 15.48 -7.79 -4.39
N GLU A 57 14.25 -8.28 -4.22
CA GLU A 57 13.05 -7.76 -4.87
C GLU A 57 12.96 -6.23 -4.83
N ILE A 58 13.07 -5.65 -3.63
CA ILE A 58 12.90 -4.21 -3.42
C ILE A 58 14.07 -3.42 -4.01
N GLU A 59 15.30 -3.92 -3.84
CA GLU A 59 16.51 -3.34 -4.44
C GLU A 59 16.35 -3.23 -5.96
N LEU A 60 15.90 -4.30 -6.62
CA LEU A 60 15.73 -4.35 -8.07
C LEU A 60 14.58 -3.45 -8.57
N LEU A 61 13.46 -3.40 -7.85
CA LEU A 61 12.35 -2.48 -8.13
C LEU A 61 12.79 -1.02 -8.01
N GLU A 62 13.57 -0.68 -6.98
CA GLU A 62 14.11 0.67 -6.81
C GLU A 62 15.14 1.03 -7.88
N TRP A 63 16.05 0.11 -8.22
CA TRP A 63 17.01 0.28 -9.31
C TRP A 63 16.30 0.57 -10.63
N ALA A 64 15.30 -0.23 -10.97
CA ALA A 64 14.58 -0.10 -12.24
C ALA A 64 13.73 1.19 -12.28
N SER A 65 13.15 1.59 -11.14
CA SER A 65 12.44 2.88 -10.99
C SER A 65 13.38 4.07 -11.18
N ARG A 66 14.59 4.03 -10.61
CA ARG A 66 15.62 5.07 -10.78
C ARG A 66 16.20 5.09 -12.20
N SER A 67 16.27 3.93 -12.85
CA SER A 67 16.80 3.77 -14.21
C SER A 67 15.76 3.98 -15.31
N TRP A 68 14.53 4.38 -14.95
CA TRP A 68 13.38 4.42 -15.85
C TRP A 68 13.67 5.18 -17.15
N ASP A 69 14.21 6.39 -17.07
CA ASP A 69 14.48 7.21 -18.27
C ASP A 69 15.57 6.63 -19.16
N ASN A 70 16.53 5.91 -18.58
CA ASN A 70 17.55 5.21 -19.36
C ASN A 70 16.97 3.98 -20.06
N VAL A 71 16.13 3.19 -19.37
CA VAL A 71 15.43 2.05 -19.98
C VAL A 71 14.47 2.53 -21.07
N ALA A 72 13.73 3.60 -20.82
CA ALA A 72 12.86 4.26 -21.79
C ALA A 72 13.65 4.67 -23.04
N SER A 73 14.78 5.35 -22.85
CA SER A 73 15.66 5.76 -23.96
C SER A 73 16.23 4.57 -24.72
N ALA A 74 16.55 3.46 -24.03
CA ALA A 74 17.01 2.23 -24.68
C ALA A 74 15.92 1.59 -25.54
N ILE A 75 14.67 1.56 -25.06
CA ILE A 75 13.52 1.06 -25.83
C ILE A 75 13.23 1.98 -27.02
N GLU A 76 13.16 3.29 -26.81
CA GLU A 76 12.81 4.26 -27.87
C GLU A 76 13.87 4.29 -28.98
N SER A 77 15.16 4.26 -28.62
CA SER A 77 16.26 4.18 -29.60
C SER A 77 16.34 2.84 -30.34
N SER A 78 15.66 1.81 -29.86
CA SER A 78 15.66 0.49 -30.51
C SER A 78 14.77 0.44 -31.76
N LEU A 79 13.83 1.37 -31.93
CA LEU A 79 12.82 1.34 -32.99
C LEU A 79 13.36 1.66 -34.39
N GLY A 80 14.64 2.04 -34.51
CA GLY A 80 15.26 2.43 -35.78
C GLY A 80 15.47 1.30 -36.78
N THR A 81 15.65 0.05 -36.30
CA THR A 81 15.83 -1.12 -37.17
C THR A 81 15.09 -2.35 -36.60
N PRO A 82 14.70 -3.33 -37.45
CA PRO A 82 14.02 -4.53 -36.96
C PRO A 82 14.83 -5.32 -35.93
N ASP A 83 16.15 -5.47 -36.12
CA ASP A 83 17.01 -6.20 -35.19
C ASP A 83 17.17 -5.49 -33.85
N ALA A 84 17.30 -4.15 -33.87
CA ALA A 84 17.34 -3.37 -32.64
C ALA A 84 15.99 -3.42 -31.92
N ALA A 85 14.88 -3.40 -32.66
CA ALA A 85 13.53 -3.44 -32.09
C ALA A 85 13.22 -4.75 -31.35
N LEU A 86 13.87 -5.87 -31.71
CA LEU A 86 13.80 -7.10 -30.91
C LEU A 86 14.38 -6.91 -29.51
N VAL A 87 15.53 -6.23 -29.40
CA VAL A 87 16.11 -5.87 -28.09
C VAL A 87 15.18 -4.92 -27.33
N GLY A 88 14.53 -3.99 -28.03
CA GLY A 88 13.49 -3.13 -27.47
C GLY A 88 12.30 -3.89 -26.92
N LEU A 89 11.84 -4.92 -27.63
CA LEU A 89 10.75 -5.78 -27.22
C LEU A 89 11.11 -6.55 -25.95
N GLU A 90 12.30 -7.15 -25.89
CA GLU A 90 12.80 -7.82 -24.69
C GLU A 90 12.89 -6.88 -23.48
N LEU A 91 13.43 -5.67 -23.69
CA LEU A 91 13.48 -4.63 -22.66
C LEU A 91 12.09 -4.29 -22.13
N ALA A 92 11.13 -4.05 -23.01
CA ALA A 92 9.78 -3.66 -22.63
C ALA A 92 9.03 -4.79 -21.89
N VAL A 93 9.17 -6.04 -22.35
CA VAL A 93 8.57 -7.22 -21.69
C VAL A 93 9.21 -7.47 -20.33
N ASN A 94 10.54 -7.45 -20.24
CA ASN A 94 11.23 -7.65 -18.96
C ASN A 94 10.92 -6.53 -17.97
N LEU A 95 10.79 -5.28 -18.43
CA LEU A 95 10.37 -4.17 -17.57
C LEU A 95 8.95 -4.38 -17.03
N LEU A 96 8.03 -4.89 -17.84
CA LEU A 96 6.68 -5.26 -17.40
C LEU A 96 6.72 -6.40 -16.38
N ALA A 97 7.48 -7.46 -16.67
CA ALA A 97 7.65 -8.62 -15.79
C ALA A 97 8.33 -8.26 -14.45
N MET A 98 9.20 -7.25 -14.42
CA MET A 98 9.79 -6.65 -13.22
C MET A 98 8.79 -5.84 -12.39
N ARG A 99 7.56 -5.64 -12.88
CA ARG A 99 6.42 -5.03 -12.19
C ARG A 99 6.53 -3.53 -11.91
N VAL A 100 7.61 -2.88 -12.31
CA VAL A 100 7.81 -1.42 -12.16
C VAL A 100 6.59 -0.61 -12.65
N PRO A 101 5.99 -0.90 -13.82
CA PRO A 101 4.89 -0.10 -14.33
C PRO A 101 3.61 -0.16 -13.48
N TYR A 102 3.42 -1.22 -12.69
CA TYR A 102 2.28 -1.34 -11.77
C TYR A 102 2.39 -0.35 -10.60
N PHE A 103 3.61 -0.01 -10.18
CA PHE A 103 3.87 0.92 -9.07
C PHE A 103 4.03 2.38 -9.53
N THR A 104 4.50 2.60 -10.76
CA THR A 104 4.73 3.95 -11.31
C THR A 104 3.55 4.50 -12.13
N GLY A 105 2.45 3.75 -12.26
CA GLY A 105 1.29 4.15 -13.07
C GLY A 105 1.59 4.23 -14.58
N SER A 106 2.64 3.54 -15.05
CA SER A 106 3.17 3.68 -16.41
C SER A 106 2.79 2.54 -17.36
N LEU A 107 1.77 1.73 -17.01
CA LEU A 107 1.33 0.57 -17.79
C LEU A 107 1.04 0.89 -19.26
N ARG A 108 0.31 2.00 -19.54
CA ARG A 108 0.01 2.41 -20.93
C ARG A 108 1.26 2.75 -21.73
N ARG A 109 2.29 3.32 -21.09
CA ARG A 109 3.56 3.66 -21.75
C ARG A 109 4.29 2.39 -22.17
N VAL A 110 4.37 1.41 -21.27
CA VAL A 110 4.99 0.11 -21.57
C VAL A 110 4.19 -0.68 -22.60
N GLN A 111 2.87 -0.67 -22.51
CA GLN A 111 1.99 -1.27 -23.53
C GLN A 111 2.30 -0.70 -24.93
N ARG A 112 2.34 0.63 -25.06
CA ARG A 112 2.67 1.30 -26.32
C ARG A 112 4.05 0.90 -26.83
N TRP A 113 5.05 0.80 -25.97
CA TRP A 113 6.37 0.34 -26.37
C TRP A 113 6.38 -1.10 -26.89
N ILE A 114 5.65 -2.01 -26.22
CA ILE A 114 5.49 -3.38 -26.70
C ILE A 114 4.80 -3.39 -28.07
N GLU A 115 3.74 -2.62 -28.27
CA GLU A 115 3.04 -2.53 -29.56
C GLU A 115 3.93 -1.97 -30.67
N GLN A 116 4.70 -0.90 -30.40
CA GLN A 116 5.61 -0.29 -31.36
C GLN A 116 6.76 -1.24 -31.75
N THR A 117 7.34 -1.94 -30.77
CA THR A 117 8.41 -2.91 -31.02
C THR A 117 7.90 -4.16 -31.72
N LEU A 118 6.69 -4.64 -31.41
CA LEU A 118 6.01 -5.70 -32.18
C LEU A 118 5.80 -5.29 -33.65
N ALA A 119 5.34 -4.07 -33.90
CA ALA A 119 5.14 -3.58 -35.27
C ALA A 119 6.46 -3.51 -36.05
N ALA A 120 7.52 -2.98 -35.43
CA ALA A 120 8.86 -2.87 -36.02
C ALA A 120 9.54 -4.23 -36.26
N THR A 121 9.14 -5.28 -35.54
CA THR A 121 9.71 -6.63 -35.64
C THR A 121 8.87 -7.59 -36.51
N SER A 122 7.79 -7.12 -37.12
CA SER A 122 6.87 -7.93 -37.93
C SER A 122 7.52 -8.74 -39.07
N ASN A 123 8.60 -8.21 -39.67
CA ASN A 123 9.35 -8.85 -40.76
C ASN A 123 10.66 -9.54 -40.31
N THR A 124 10.89 -9.66 -38.99
CA THR A 124 12.10 -10.34 -38.47
C THR A 124 11.99 -11.85 -38.56
N THR A 125 13.09 -12.55 -38.30
CA THR A 125 13.22 -13.97 -38.57
C THR A 125 12.18 -14.83 -37.82
N PRO A 126 11.85 -16.04 -38.32
CA PRO A 126 10.93 -16.96 -37.67
C PRO A 126 11.35 -17.33 -36.24
N GLU A 127 12.65 -17.32 -35.93
CA GLU A 127 13.18 -17.64 -34.60
C GLU A 127 12.68 -16.66 -33.52
N ALA A 128 12.35 -15.42 -33.89
CA ALA A 128 11.78 -14.43 -32.99
C ALA A 128 10.25 -14.52 -32.85
N ALA A 129 9.58 -15.42 -33.58
CA ALA A 129 8.12 -15.58 -33.54
C ALA A 129 7.59 -15.92 -32.14
N MET A 130 8.29 -16.79 -31.41
CA MET A 130 7.89 -17.18 -30.06
C MET A 130 8.02 -16.03 -29.06
N LEU A 131 9.07 -15.22 -29.17
CA LEU A 131 9.24 -14.01 -28.36
C LEU A 131 8.11 -13.01 -28.64
N ARG A 132 7.79 -12.75 -29.92
CA ARG A 132 6.68 -11.85 -30.29
C ARG A 132 5.34 -12.36 -29.78
N SER A 133 5.09 -13.66 -29.90
CA SER A 133 3.89 -14.32 -29.36
C SER A 133 3.76 -14.13 -27.85
N GLY A 134 4.82 -14.42 -27.09
CA GLY A 134 4.84 -14.25 -25.63
C GLY A 134 4.73 -12.78 -25.20
N ALA A 135 5.41 -11.86 -25.90
CA ALA A 135 5.33 -10.43 -25.64
C ALA A 135 3.91 -9.89 -25.84
N ARG A 136 3.21 -10.35 -26.87
CA ARG A 136 1.81 -10.00 -27.11
C ARG A 136 0.90 -10.54 -25.99
N ALA A 137 1.13 -11.75 -25.50
CA ALA A 137 0.37 -12.28 -24.37
C ALA A 137 0.56 -11.44 -23.10
N PHE A 138 1.80 -11.02 -22.80
CA PHE A 138 2.08 -10.10 -21.68
C PHE A 138 1.43 -8.72 -21.85
N ALA A 139 1.45 -8.16 -23.06
CA ALA A 139 0.72 -6.91 -23.34
C ALA A 139 -0.80 -7.09 -23.18
N GLY A 140 -1.33 -8.25 -23.58
CA GLY A 140 -2.74 -8.61 -23.40
C GLY A 140 -3.19 -8.56 -21.95
N PHE A 141 -2.32 -8.90 -20.99
CA PHE A 141 -2.65 -8.76 -19.56
C PHE A 141 -3.06 -7.33 -19.19
N ILE A 142 -2.46 -6.31 -19.81
CA ILE A 142 -2.83 -4.91 -19.59
C ILE A 142 -4.28 -4.64 -20.05
N ALA A 143 -4.74 -5.29 -21.12
CA ALA A 143 -6.14 -5.20 -21.57
C ALA A 143 -7.12 -5.80 -20.53
N ILE A 144 -6.75 -6.89 -19.87
CA ILE A 144 -7.52 -7.45 -18.73
C ILE A 144 -7.61 -6.40 -17.61
N LEU A 145 -6.49 -5.78 -17.26
CA LEU A 145 -6.45 -4.78 -16.17
C LEU A 145 -7.29 -3.54 -16.49
N GLN A 146 -7.30 -3.10 -17.76
CA GLN A 146 -8.10 -1.97 -18.22
C GLN A 146 -9.58 -2.32 -18.43
N GLY A 147 -9.92 -3.60 -18.55
CA GLY A 147 -11.28 -4.08 -18.84
C GLY A 147 -11.67 -3.97 -20.32
N ASP A 148 -10.70 -3.98 -21.23
CA ASP A 148 -10.94 -3.99 -22.68
C ASP A 148 -11.21 -5.43 -23.18
N ILE A 149 -12.45 -5.87 -22.96
CA ILE A 149 -12.88 -7.23 -23.31
C ILE A 149 -12.76 -7.52 -24.82
N ALA A 150 -12.92 -6.50 -25.66
CA ALA A 150 -12.84 -6.66 -27.11
C ALA A 150 -11.42 -7.00 -27.56
N GLU A 151 -10.41 -6.37 -26.93
CA GLU A 151 -9.02 -6.71 -27.16
C GLU A 151 -8.66 -8.06 -26.53
N VAL A 152 -9.10 -8.34 -25.30
CA VAL A 152 -8.83 -9.61 -24.58
C VAL A 152 -9.15 -10.84 -25.44
N HIS A 153 -10.36 -10.90 -26.02
CA HIS A 153 -10.79 -12.03 -26.85
C HIS A 153 -9.96 -12.24 -28.13
N GLN A 154 -9.18 -11.25 -28.56
CA GLN A 154 -8.35 -11.32 -29.76
C GLN A 154 -6.91 -11.71 -29.46
N VAL A 155 -6.44 -11.55 -28.22
CA VAL A 155 -5.03 -11.73 -27.85
C VAL A 155 -4.53 -13.14 -28.20
N ILE A 156 -5.25 -14.20 -27.77
CA ILE A 156 -4.84 -15.58 -28.05
C ILE A 156 -4.70 -15.84 -29.56
N SER A 157 -5.72 -15.44 -30.34
CA SER A 157 -5.71 -15.65 -31.79
C SER A 157 -4.54 -14.95 -32.46
N ARG A 158 -4.20 -13.73 -32.02
CA ARG A 158 -3.03 -12.99 -32.51
C ARG A 158 -1.73 -13.69 -32.09
N CYS A 159 -1.57 -14.02 -30.81
CA CYS A 159 -0.38 -14.72 -30.30
C CYS A 159 -0.08 -16.02 -31.09
N LEU A 160 -1.12 -16.78 -31.41
CA LEU A 160 -0.99 -18.01 -32.19
C LEU A 160 -0.61 -17.71 -33.65
N ALA A 161 -1.18 -16.68 -34.27
CA ALA A 161 -0.78 -16.24 -35.60
C ALA A 161 0.67 -15.76 -35.65
N GLU A 162 1.13 -14.97 -34.67
CA GLU A 162 2.55 -14.57 -34.55
C GLU A 162 3.47 -15.78 -34.44
N GLY A 163 3.07 -16.79 -33.66
CA GLY A 163 3.81 -18.03 -33.48
C GLY A 163 3.72 -19.00 -34.64
N SER A 164 3.01 -18.65 -35.73
CA SER A 164 2.76 -19.53 -36.89
C SER A 164 2.07 -20.85 -36.51
N PHE A 165 1.23 -20.84 -35.47
CA PHE A 165 0.41 -21.99 -35.09
C PHE A 165 -0.82 -22.11 -36.00
N ALA A 166 -1.36 -23.32 -36.08
CA ALA A 166 -2.56 -23.61 -36.85
C ALA A 166 -3.75 -22.73 -36.36
N PRO A 167 -4.50 -22.05 -37.24
CA PRO A 167 -5.63 -21.19 -36.85
C PRO A 167 -6.69 -21.91 -36.01
N GLU A 168 -6.84 -23.22 -36.22
CA GLU A 168 -7.79 -24.09 -35.52
C GLU A 168 -7.43 -24.26 -34.03
N LEU A 169 -6.16 -24.08 -33.66
CA LEU A 169 -5.71 -24.18 -32.27
C LEU A 169 -6.39 -23.13 -31.38
N ALA A 170 -6.68 -21.93 -31.91
CA ALA A 170 -7.40 -20.90 -31.18
C ALA A 170 -8.83 -21.36 -30.80
N THR A 171 -9.48 -22.11 -31.70
CA THR A 171 -10.79 -22.71 -31.43
C THR A 171 -10.67 -23.87 -30.47
N ALA A 172 -9.70 -24.76 -30.67
CA ALA A 172 -9.45 -25.89 -29.79
C ALA A 172 -9.21 -25.45 -28.33
N LEU A 173 -8.43 -24.38 -28.12
CA LEU A 173 -8.15 -23.81 -26.78
C LEU A 173 -9.35 -23.12 -26.13
N ARG A 174 -10.37 -22.74 -26.90
CA ARG A 174 -11.64 -22.28 -26.34
C ARG A 174 -12.45 -23.45 -25.79
N ASP A 175 -12.50 -24.55 -26.53
CA ASP A 175 -13.28 -25.73 -26.18
C ASP A 175 -12.62 -26.49 -25.02
N ASP A 176 -11.33 -26.76 -25.14
CA ASP A 176 -10.49 -27.37 -24.10
C ASP A 176 -9.24 -26.52 -23.86
N PRO A 177 -9.26 -25.67 -22.82
CA PRO A 177 -8.15 -24.76 -22.51
C PRO A 177 -6.92 -25.50 -21.94
N CYS A 178 -6.99 -26.81 -21.75
CA CYS A 178 -5.90 -27.64 -21.22
C CYS A 178 -5.21 -28.49 -22.30
N ILE A 179 -5.56 -28.33 -23.58
CA ILE A 179 -4.88 -29.03 -24.68
C ILE A 179 -3.41 -28.64 -24.71
N ASP A 180 -2.53 -29.64 -24.77
CA ASP A 180 -1.10 -29.41 -24.89
C ASP A 180 -0.74 -28.80 -26.26
N HIS A 181 0.16 -27.82 -26.24
CA HIS A 181 0.60 -27.10 -27.42
C HIS A 181 1.96 -26.44 -27.23
N GLY A 182 2.63 -26.18 -28.35
CA GLY A 182 3.96 -25.56 -28.38
C GLY A 182 4.03 -24.05 -28.12
N ALA A 183 2.90 -23.36 -27.92
CA ALA A 183 2.91 -21.92 -27.65
C ALA A 183 3.63 -21.58 -26.32
N PRO A 184 4.25 -20.39 -26.21
CA PRO A 184 4.99 -19.97 -25.02
C PRO A 184 4.12 -19.97 -23.75
N GLY A 185 4.72 -20.23 -22.58
CA GLY A 185 4.00 -20.24 -21.29
C GLY A 185 3.27 -18.92 -20.96
N ALA A 186 3.70 -17.79 -21.53
CA ALA A 186 3.00 -16.51 -21.42
C ALA A 186 1.59 -16.54 -22.06
N VAL A 187 1.39 -17.32 -23.12
CA VAL A 187 0.08 -17.52 -23.76
C VAL A 187 -0.86 -18.28 -22.81
N ASP A 188 -0.36 -19.33 -22.15
CA ASP A 188 -1.12 -20.08 -21.14
C ASP A 188 -1.43 -19.24 -19.91
N LEU A 189 -0.46 -18.45 -19.42
CA LEU A 189 -0.68 -17.51 -18.31
C LEU A 189 -1.78 -16.51 -18.66
N PHE A 190 -1.73 -15.91 -19.86
CA PHE A 190 -2.78 -15.00 -20.31
C PHE A 190 -4.14 -15.72 -20.39
N ARG A 191 -4.19 -16.92 -20.96
CA ARG A 191 -5.44 -17.71 -21.05
C ARG A 191 -6.02 -18.02 -19.67
N ALA A 192 -5.16 -18.39 -18.71
CA ALA A 192 -5.58 -18.64 -17.34
C ALA A 192 -6.14 -17.38 -16.65
N LEU A 193 -5.48 -16.22 -16.88
CA LEU A 193 -5.94 -14.93 -16.36
C LEU A 193 -7.25 -14.47 -17.00
N GLU A 194 -7.45 -14.69 -18.30
CA GLU A 194 -8.72 -14.44 -19.00
C GLU A 194 -9.83 -15.30 -18.39
N LEU A 195 -9.62 -16.62 -18.30
CA LEU A 195 -10.57 -17.55 -17.70
C LEU A 195 -10.92 -17.15 -16.25
N PHE A 196 -9.93 -16.76 -15.46
CA PHE A 196 -10.14 -16.38 -14.06
C PHE A 196 -10.83 -15.02 -13.91
N LEU A 197 -10.23 -13.96 -14.46
CA LEU A 197 -10.63 -12.58 -14.17
C LEU A 197 -11.73 -12.05 -15.08
N VAL A 198 -11.94 -12.66 -16.24
CA VAL A 198 -12.93 -12.24 -17.26
C VAL A 198 -14.07 -13.24 -17.39
N ASP A 199 -13.79 -14.55 -17.45
CA ASP A 199 -14.86 -15.53 -17.64
C ASP A 199 -15.39 -16.10 -16.31
N ASN A 200 -14.66 -15.90 -15.21
CA ASN A 200 -14.91 -16.51 -13.90
C ASN A 200 -15.05 -18.04 -13.99
N ASP A 201 -14.15 -18.67 -14.74
CA ASP A 201 -14.13 -20.10 -15.06
C ASP A 201 -13.10 -20.85 -14.19
N PRO A 202 -13.52 -21.86 -13.40
CA PRO A 202 -12.63 -22.63 -12.55
C PRO A 202 -11.60 -23.48 -13.31
N ARG A 203 -11.78 -23.71 -14.63
CA ARG A 203 -10.77 -24.35 -15.47
C ARG A 203 -9.45 -23.59 -15.48
N SER A 204 -9.47 -22.29 -15.17
CA SER A 204 -8.27 -21.45 -15.00
C SER A 204 -7.21 -22.07 -14.08
N VAL A 205 -7.61 -22.74 -13.00
CA VAL A 205 -6.68 -23.40 -12.04
C VAL A 205 -5.74 -24.36 -12.76
N ARG A 206 -6.28 -25.25 -13.60
CA ARG A 206 -5.45 -26.20 -14.35
C ARG A 206 -4.57 -25.51 -15.38
N VAL A 207 -5.07 -24.47 -16.05
CA VAL A 207 -4.28 -23.73 -17.06
C VAL A 207 -3.10 -23.01 -16.40
N PHE A 208 -3.28 -22.46 -15.20
CA PHE A 208 -2.15 -21.91 -14.42
C PHE A 208 -1.10 -22.97 -14.07
N GLU A 209 -1.50 -24.21 -13.75
CA GLU A 209 -0.54 -25.30 -13.49
C GLU A 209 0.31 -25.64 -14.74
N TYR A 210 -0.32 -25.68 -15.92
CA TYR A 210 0.40 -25.87 -17.19
C TYR A 210 1.36 -24.71 -17.48
N ALA A 211 0.88 -23.47 -17.36
CA ALA A 211 1.69 -22.27 -17.57
C ALA A 211 2.92 -22.26 -16.64
N ARG A 212 2.73 -22.58 -15.35
CA ARG A 212 3.80 -22.65 -14.35
C ARG A 212 4.83 -23.70 -14.75
N THR A 213 4.39 -24.90 -15.13
CA THR A 213 5.28 -25.99 -15.54
C THR A 213 6.13 -25.61 -16.76
N LYS A 214 5.57 -24.85 -17.72
CA LYS A 214 6.33 -24.35 -18.87
C LYS A 214 7.40 -23.34 -18.45
N PHE A 215 7.06 -22.37 -17.60
CA PHE A 215 8.04 -21.40 -17.11
C PHE A 215 9.17 -22.06 -16.30
N GLU A 216 8.84 -23.05 -15.46
CA GLU A 216 9.83 -23.82 -14.69
C GLU A 216 10.78 -24.60 -15.59
N ARG A 217 10.24 -25.26 -16.64
CA ARG A 217 11.05 -25.97 -17.63
C ARG A 217 12.00 -25.02 -18.37
N ASP A 218 11.53 -23.82 -18.66
CA ASP A 218 12.29 -22.80 -19.39
C ASP A 218 13.24 -22.01 -18.45
N GLY A 219 13.27 -22.32 -17.14
CA GLY A 219 14.15 -21.72 -16.14
C GLY A 219 13.72 -20.34 -15.65
N ASP A 220 12.52 -19.87 -16.03
CA ASP A 220 11.99 -18.55 -15.71
C ASP A 220 11.26 -18.55 -14.37
N THR A 221 12.05 -18.50 -13.30
CA THR A 221 11.55 -18.55 -11.92
C THR A 221 10.60 -17.39 -11.59
N GLY A 222 10.84 -16.21 -12.16
CA GLY A 222 10.00 -15.03 -11.98
C GLY A 222 8.59 -15.24 -12.52
N CYS A 223 8.43 -15.57 -13.80
CA CYS A 223 7.08 -15.79 -14.33
C CYS A 223 6.44 -17.07 -13.79
N ALA A 224 7.23 -18.10 -13.43
CA ALA A 224 6.72 -19.26 -12.71
C ALA A 224 6.06 -18.86 -11.39
N GLU A 225 6.70 -18.00 -10.60
CA GLU A 225 6.13 -17.51 -9.33
C GLU A 225 4.92 -16.59 -9.56
N MET A 226 4.98 -15.68 -10.54
CA MET A 226 3.83 -14.84 -10.89
C MET A 226 2.60 -15.70 -11.27
N THR A 227 2.85 -16.78 -12.00
CA THR A 227 1.83 -17.77 -12.37
C THR A 227 1.33 -18.53 -11.14
N ARG A 228 2.23 -18.97 -10.25
CA ARG A 228 1.88 -19.68 -9.01
C ARG A 228 1.06 -18.81 -8.06
N MET A 229 1.40 -17.54 -7.92
CA MET A 229 0.64 -16.58 -7.13
C MET A 229 -0.79 -16.38 -7.68
N SER A 230 -0.94 -16.39 -9.00
CA SER A 230 -2.24 -16.32 -9.68
C SER A 230 -3.03 -17.63 -9.55
N LEU A 231 -2.34 -18.79 -9.63
CA LEU A 231 -2.89 -20.12 -9.37
C LEU A 231 -3.54 -20.18 -7.99
N VAL A 232 -2.80 -19.85 -6.93
CA VAL A 232 -3.34 -19.90 -5.56
C VAL A 232 -4.45 -18.87 -5.35
N GLY A 233 -4.45 -17.77 -6.10
CA GLY A 233 -5.57 -16.83 -6.16
C GLY A 233 -6.83 -17.46 -6.75
N ALA A 234 -6.74 -18.12 -7.90
CA ALA A 234 -7.86 -18.85 -8.50
C ALA A 234 -8.34 -19.99 -7.59
N THR A 235 -7.42 -20.76 -7.00
CA THR A 235 -7.73 -21.79 -6.00
C THR A 235 -8.52 -21.21 -4.83
N ALA A 236 -8.12 -20.04 -4.30
CA ALA A 236 -8.83 -19.40 -3.19
C ALA A 236 -10.30 -19.07 -3.51
N PHE A 237 -10.62 -18.75 -4.76
CA PHE A 237 -11.99 -18.49 -5.20
C PHE A 237 -12.82 -19.75 -5.45
N TYR A 238 -12.20 -20.79 -6.03
CA TYR A 238 -12.92 -21.94 -6.59
C TYR A 238 -12.86 -23.20 -5.73
N ASP A 239 -11.80 -23.39 -4.94
CA ASP A 239 -11.58 -24.58 -4.14
C ASP A 239 -11.65 -24.28 -2.64
N THR A 240 -12.69 -24.81 -2.00
CA THR A 240 -12.93 -24.66 -0.55
C THR A 240 -12.49 -25.89 0.25
N SER A 241 -11.86 -26.87 -0.41
CA SER A 241 -11.36 -28.09 0.22
C SER A 241 -10.15 -27.82 1.14
N ASP A 242 -9.78 -28.82 1.93
CA ASP A 242 -8.55 -28.81 2.72
C ASP A 242 -7.29 -28.88 1.84
N GLU A 243 -7.37 -29.54 0.68
CA GLU A 243 -6.27 -29.60 -0.29
C GLU A 243 -5.98 -28.22 -0.89
N GLY A 244 -7.02 -27.49 -1.31
CA GLY A 244 -6.90 -26.13 -1.82
C GLY A 244 -6.32 -25.16 -0.77
N LEU A 245 -6.78 -25.25 0.49
CA LEU A 245 -6.21 -24.44 1.57
C LEU A 245 -4.74 -24.80 1.83
N HIS A 246 -4.40 -26.09 1.85
CA HIS A 246 -3.03 -26.55 2.05
C HIS A 246 -2.09 -26.04 0.94
N LEU A 247 -2.55 -25.98 -0.31
CA LEU A 247 -1.78 -25.41 -1.42
C LEU A 247 -1.46 -23.93 -1.18
N ILE A 248 -2.45 -23.14 -0.74
CA ILE A 248 -2.30 -21.71 -0.45
C ILE A 248 -1.37 -21.48 0.75
N GLU A 249 -1.54 -22.25 1.83
CA GLU A 249 -0.71 -22.16 3.04
C GLU A 249 0.74 -22.58 2.76
N SER A 250 0.95 -23.62 1.96
CA SER A 250 2.28 -24.09 1.57
C SER A 250 3.00 -23.08 0.68
N HIS A 251 2.29 -22.46 -0.27
CA HIS A 251 2.83 -21.33 -1.05
C HIS A 251 3.24 -20.17 -0.14
N LEU A 252 2.35 -19.75 0.78
CA LEU A 252 2.66 -18.66 1.71
C LEU A 252 3.87 -19.00 2.60
N ALA A 253 3.99 -20.24 3.09
CA ALA A 253 5.14 -20.67 3.88
C ALA A 253 6.44 -20.60 3.08
N GLU A 254 6.43 -21.04 1.82
CA GLU A 254 7.60 -21.01 0.94
C GLU A 254 8.08 -19.58 0.65
N VAL A 255 7.17 -18.68 0.25
CA VAL A 255 7.54 -17.29 -0.05
C VAL A 255 8.02 -16.53 1.18
N ASN A 256 7.56 -16.89 2.38
CA ASN A 256 8.08 -16.35 3.64
C ASN A 256 9.53 -16.79 3.90
N VAL A 257 9.89 -18.03 3.56
CA VAL A 257 11.27 -18.52 3.68
C VAL A 257 12.19 -17.82 2.68
N ILE A 258 11.72 -17.61 1.46
CA ILE A 258 12.47 -16.91 0.40
C ILE A 258 12.65 -15.42 0.71
N GLY A 259 11.68 -14.82 1.41
CA GLY A 259 11.74 -13.42 1.82
C GLY A 259 11.35 -12.43 0.72
N ALA A 260 10.66 -12.89 -0.34
CA ALA A 260 10.10 -12.01 -1.37
C ALA A 260 8.83 -11.34 -0.83
N ARG A 261 8.88 -10.02 -0.63
CA ARG A 261 7.86 -9.26 0.11
C ARG A 261 6.53 -9.17 -0.61
N TRP A 262 6.54 -8.99 -1.93
CA TRP A 262 5.30 -8.90 -2.70
C TRP A 262 4.55 -10.23 -2.75
N PRO A 263 5.19 -11.39 -3.09
CA PRO A 263 4.54 -12.69 -2.97
C PRO A 263 3.99 -13.01 -1.58
N ILE A 264 4.67 -12.60 -0.49
CA ILE A 264 4.17 -12.77 0.88
C ILE A 264 2.84 -12.03 1.08
N VAL A 265 2.76 -10.76 0.67
CA VAL A 265 1.55 -9.96 0.82
C VAL A 265 0.39 -10.55 0.00
N TRP A 266 0.65 -10.96 -1.23
CA TRP A 266 -0.35 -11.58 -2.09
C TRP A 266 -0.78 -12.97 -1.59
N GLY A 267 0.14 -13.78 -1.08
CA GLY A 267 -0.18 -15.05 -0.44
C GLY A 267 -1.11 -14.88 0.76
N LYS A 268 -0.92 -13.82 1.56
CA LYS A 268 -1.85 -13.46 2.64
C LYS A 268 -3.23 -13.04 2.11
N LEU A 269 -3.31 -12.25 1.05
CA LEU A 269 -4.60 -11.88 0.45
C LEU A 269 -5.35 -13.11 -0.08
N ASN A 270 -4.65 -14.03 -0.74
CA ASN A 270 -5.22 -15.29 -1.22
C ASN A 270 -5.70 -16.17 -0.05
N LEU A 271 -4.93 -16.23 1.05
CA LEU A 271 -5.37 -16.89 2.28
C LEU A 271 -6.62 -16.24 2.89
N ALA A 272 -6.71 -14.90 2.89
CA ALA A 272 -7.91 -14.20 3.37
C ALA A 272 -9.15 -14.55 2.55
N ILE A 273 -9.02 -14.61 1.21
CA ILE A 273 -10.10 -15.05 0.31
C ILE A 273 -10.50 -16.49 0.65
N ALA A 274 -9.54 -17.41 0.79
CA ALA A 274 -9.83 -18.81 1.12
C ALA A 274 -10.56 -18.96 2.47
N GLN A 275 -10.12 -18.25 3.51
CA GLN A 275 -10.81 -18.27 4.81
C GLN A 275 -12.23 -17.69 4.70
N TYR A 276 -12.41 -16.60 3.94
CA TYR A 276 -13.73 -16.04 3.66
C TYR A 276 -14.64 -17.06 2.96
N LYS A 277 -14.17 -17.69 1.88
CA LYS A 277 -14.94 -18.67 1.08
C LYS A 277 -15.30 -19.92 1.89
N ARG A 278 -14.48 -20.28 2.89
CA ARG A 278 -14.72 -21.36 3.85
C ARG A 278 -15.62 -20.94 5.03
N GLY A 279 -16.25 -19.78 4.98
CA GLY A 279 -17.20 -19.32 6.01
C GLY A 279 -16.53 -18.84 7.30
N ARG A 280 -15.26 -18.44 7.26
CA ARG A 280 -14.48 -17.91 8.39
C ARG A 280 -14.16 -16.42 8.20
N PRO A 281 -15.17 -15.54 8.14
CA PRO A 281 -14.97 -14.13 7.82
C PRO A 281 -14.11 -13.36 8.84
N ARG A 282 -14.13 -13.72 10.13
CA ARG A 282 -13.26 -13.09 11.13
C ARG A 282 -11.77 -13.33 10.84
N ALA A 283 -11.41 -14.56 10.51
CA ALA A 283 -10.04 -14.89 10.12
C ALA A 283 -9.61 -14.11 8.86
N ALA A 284 -10.51 -13.94 7.89
CA ALA A 284 -10.23 -13.12 6.72
C ALA A 284 -9.98 -11.64 7.07
N LEU A 285 -10.78 -11.06 8.00
CA LEU A 285 -10.57 -9.70 8.50
C LEU A 285 -9.24 -9.56 9.22
N ASP A 286 -8.88 -10.50 10.10
CA ASP A 286 -7.61 -10.48 10.83
C ASP A 286 -6.40 -10.50 9.87
N ILE A 287 -6.50 -11.25 8.77
CA ILE A 287 -5.44 -11.31 7.76
C ILE A 287 -5.37 -10.00 6.95
N VAL A 288 -6.52 -9.44 6.53
CA VAL A 288 -6.59 -8.12 5.89
C VAL A 288 -5.91 -7.06 6.74
N ASP A 289 -6.17 -7.09 8.04
CA ASP A 289 -5.59 -6.21 9.03
C ASP A 289 -4.07 -6.34 9.15
N GLN A 290 -3.55 -7.56 9.06
CA GLN A 290 -2.10 -7.82 9.03
C GLN A 290 -1.47 -7.33 7.71
N VAL A 291 -2.17 -7.47 6.59
CA VAL A 291 -1.70 -6.98 5.29
C VAL A 291 -1.57 -5.46 5.31
N LEU A 292 -2.60 -4.72 5.77
CA LEU A 292 -2.56 -3.26 5.80
C LEU A 292 -1.49 -2.68 6.73
N ARG A 293 -1.08 -3.44 7.77
CA ARG A 293 0.02 -3.07 8.68
C ARG A 293 1.39 -3.52 8.18
N SER A 294 1.46 -4.30 7.10
CA SER A 294 2.73 -4.75 6.52
C SER A 294 3.41 -3.58 5.81
N PRO A 295 4.72 -3.36 6.02
CA PRO A 295 5.42 -2.26 5.35
C PRO A 295 5.24 -2.32 3.82
N GLY A 296 5.15 -1.17 3.15
CA GLY A 296 5.21 -1.04 1.69
C GLY A 296 3.89 -1.28 0.97
N VAL A 297 2.88 -1.80 1.67
CA VAL A 297 1.51 -1.94 1.15
C VAL A 297 0.91 -0.58 0.79
N GLU A 298 1.34 0.49 1.47
CA GLU A 298 0.91 1.86 1.15
C GLU A 298 1.33 2.34 -0.25
N ARG A 299 2.18 1.59 -0.96
CA ARG A 299 2.63 1.85 -2.33
C ARG A 299 2.07 0.88 -3.37
N ASP A 300 1.38 -0.19 -2.96
CA ASP A 300 0.84 -1.20 -3.88
C ASP A 300 -0.64 -0.92 -4.16
N PRO A 301 -0.98 -0.41 -5.36
CA PRO A 301 -2.36 -0.07 -5.66
C PRO A 301 -3.27 -1.30 -5.83
N TRP A 302 -2.71 -2.43 -6.26
CA TRP A 302 -3.48 -3.66 -6.44
C TRP A 302 -3.82 -4.31 -5.12
N CYS A 303 -2.85 -4.37 -4.20
CA CYS A 303 -3.06 -4.85 -2.84
C CYS A 303 -4.19 -4.05 -2.15
N ALA A 304 -4.20 -2.72 -2.30
CA ALA A 304 -5.23 -1.87 -1.72
C ALA A 304 -6.63 -2.18 -2.30
N LEU A 305 -6.77 -2.31 -3.63
CA LEU A 305 -8.05 -2.67 -4.27
C LEU A 305 -8.57 -4.04 -3.79
N TRP A 306 -7.68 -5.02 -3.65
CA TRP A 306 -8.06 -6.36 -3.18
C TRP A 306 -8.49 -6.32 -1.73
N THR A 307 -7.75 -5.59 -0.89
CA THR A 307 -8.01 -5.51 0.54
C THR A 307 -9.35 -4.86 0.87
N VAL A 308 -9.71 -3.75 0.19
CA VAL A 308 -11.03 -3.10 0.38
C VAL A 308 -12.18 -4.02 -0.02
N SER A 309 -12.00 -4.80 -1.09
CA SER A 309 -13.00 -5.75 -1.57
C SER A 309 -13.19 -6.91 -0.59
N ILE A 310 -12.10 -7.55 -0.17
CA ILE A 310 -12.11 -8.69 0.76
C ILE A 310 -12.73 -8.28 2.09
N ARG A 311 -12.40 -7.09 2.63
CA ARG A 311 -13.02 -6.58 3.86
C ARG A 311 -14.53 -6.43 3.71
N ALA A 312 -15.00 -5.85 2.59
CA ALA A 312 -16.42 -5.69 2.33
C ALA A 312 -17.15 -7.06 2.29
N TRP A 313 -16.55 -8.06 1.65
CA TRP A 313 -17.13 -9.40 1.56
C TRP A 313 -17.18 -10.11 2.92
N ALA A 314 -16.09 -10.03 3.69
CA ALA A 314 -16.00 -10.63 5.01
C ALA A 314 -16.97 -9.99 6.01
N LEU A 315 -17.09 -8.66 6.03
CA LEU A 315 -18.10 -7.96 6.84
C LEU A 315 -19.53 -8.35 6.43
N ALA A 316 -19.80 -8.45 5.13
CA ALA A 316 -21.11 -8.87 4.66
C ALA A 316 -21.45 -10.31 5.09
N ALA A 317 -20.47 -11.23 5.10
CA ALA A 317 -20.69 -12.59 5.61
C ALA A 317 -20.98 -12.62 7.12
N LEU A 318 -20.44 -11.70 7.92
CA LEU A 318 -20.81 -11.59 9.33
C LEU A 318 -22.28 -11.21 9.53
N LEU A 319 -22.88 -10.44 8.62
CA LEU A 319 -24.29 -10.05 8.70
C LEU A 319 -25.25 -11.26 8.68
N GLU A 320 -24.90 -12.34 7.98
CA GLU A 320 -25.71 -13.57 7.93
C GLU A 320 -25.47 -14.45 9.17
N ASN A 321 -24.22 -14.58 9.60
CA ASN A 321 -23.85 -15.44 10.73
C ASN A 321 -24.37 -14.88 12.07
N GLU A 322 -24.27 -13.57 12.27
CA GLU A 322 -24.58 -12.90 13.55
C GLU A 322 -26.04 -12.48 13.68
N ARG A 323 -26.85 -12.54 12.61
CA ARG A 323 -28.31 -12.34 12.67
C ARG A 323 -29.02 -13.23 13.70
N ARG A 324 -28.40 -14.36 14.06
CA ARG A 324 -28.96 -15.31 15.03
C ARG A 324 -28.66 -14.95 16.48
N GLN A 325 -27.68 -14.09 16.76
CA GLN A 325 -27.15 -13.88 18.13
C GLN A 325 -26.87 -12.41 18.51
N SER A 326 -26.89 -11.45 17.58
CA SER A 326 -26.34 -10.09 17.79
C SER A 326 -27.35 -8.93 17.92
N ARG A 327 -26.85 -7.82 18.51
CA ARG A 327 -27.55 -6.53 18.69
C ARG A 327 -27.75 -5.82 17.35
N ALA A 328 -28.99 -5.38 17.06
CA ALA A 328 -29.37 -4.76 15.78
C ALA A 328 -28.51 -3.56 15.33
N GLY A 329 -27.93 -2.81 16.28
CA GLY A 329 -27.02 -1.68 15.98
C GLY A 329 -25.74 -2.10 15.25
N GLN A 330 -25.05 -3.12 15.75
CA GLN A 330 -23.78 -3.58 15.16
C GLN A 330 -23.95 -4.13 13.74
N LEU A 331 -25.04 -4.88 13.51
CA LEU A 331 -25.37 -5.38 12.16
C LEU A 331 -25.63 -4.22 11.19
N ARG A 332 -26.26 -3.14 11.67
CA ARG A 332 -26.49 -1.94 10.87
C ARG A 332 -25.19 -1.23 10.52
N ASP A 333 -24.28 -1.09 11.48
CA ASP A 333 -22.98 -0.44 11.28
C ASP A 333 -22.11 -1.18 10.27
N TRP A 334 -22.01 -2.51 10.40
CA TRP A 334 -21.31 -3.34 9.40
C TRP A 334 -21.95 -3.23 8.02
N ALA A 335 -23.28 -3.20 7.90
CA ALA A 335 -23.94 -3.07 6.61
C ALA A 335 -23.69 -1.69 5.97
N ILE A 336 -23.56 -0.62 6.77
CA ILE A 336 -23.15 0.71 6.29
C ILE A 336 -21.71 0.66 5.81
N GLU A 337 -20.83 0.04 6.58
CA GLU A 337 -19.42 -0.11 6.21
C GLU A 337 -19.26 -0.88 4.89
N VAL A 338 -19.99 -1.99 4.70
CA VAL A 338 -20.01 -2.72 3.42
C VAL A 338 -20.37 -1.79 2.25
N GLY A 339 -21.46 -1.01 2.37
CA GLY A 339 -21.85 -0.06 1.33
C GLY A 339 -20.73 0.95 1.04
N ARG A 340 -20.15 1.55 2.08
CA ARG A 340 -19.06 2.53 1.96
C ARG A 340 -17.79 1.93 1.35
N LEU A 341 -17.40 0.72 1.72
CA LEU A 341 -16.22 0.03 1.16
C LEU A 341 -16.43 -0.33 -0.32
N LEU A 342 -17.61 -0.82 -0.70
CA LEU A 342 -17.92 -1.12 -2.10
C LEU A 342 -17.89 0.15 -2.96
N GLY A 343 -18.47 1.25 -2.47
CA GLY A 343 -18.41 2.54 -3.15
C GLY A 343 -16.97 3.09 -3.29
N ALA A 344 -16.19 3.02 -2.22
CA ALA A 344 -14.80 3.47 -2.21
C ALA A 344 -13.91 2.62 -3.13
N GLY A 345 -14.08 1.30 -3.11
CA GLY A 345 -13.36 0.37 -3.99
C GLY A 345 -13.64 0.61 -5.46
N GLU A 346 -14.88 0.94 -5.82
CA GLU A 346 -15.24 1.30 -7.19
C GLU A 346 -14.56 2.60 -7.66
N THR A 347 -14.60 3.66 -6.85
CA THR A 347 -13.89 4.92 -7.15
C THR A 347 -12.39 4.68 -7.27
N TYR A 348 -11.80 3.91 -6.35
CA TYR A 348 -10.38 3.58 -6.35
C TYR A 348 -9.97 2.84 -7.64
N ARG A 349 -10.75 1.85 -8.05
CA ARG A 349 -10.54 1.06 -9.28
C ARG A 349 -10.57 1.94 -10.54
N GLN A 350 -11.52 2.87 -10.62
CA GLN A 350 -11.65 3.75 -11.78
C GLN A 350 -10.53 4.79 -11.86
N THR A 351 -10.08 5.32 -10.71
CA THR A 351 -9.18 6.47 -10.66
C THR A 351 -7.70 6.10 -10.57
N VAL A 352 -7.34 5.13 -9.72
CA VAL A 352 -5.94 4.74 -9.49
C VAL A 352 -5.52 3.61 -10.40
N ILE A 353 -6.38 2.60 -10.53
CA ILE A 353 -6.10 1.42 -11.36
C ILE A 353 -6.38 1.68 -12.84
N ALA A 354 -7.25 2.65 -13.15
CA ALA A 354 -7.75 2.92 -14.50
C ALA A 354 -8.44 1.70 -15.15
N GLY A 355 -9.03 0.83 -14.34
CA GLY A 355 -9.88 -0.25 -14.82
C GLY A 355 -11.28 0.28 -15.11
N ALA A 356 -11.86 -0.04 -16.26
CA ALA A 356 -13.24 0.35 -16.58
C ALA A 356 -14.27 -0.58 -15.91
N ARG A 357 -13.94 -1.87 -15.77
CA ARG A 357 -14.84 -2.90 -15.22
C ARG A 357 -14.20 -3.65 -14.04
N PRO A 358 -15.00 -4.13 -13.08
CA PRO A 358 -14.51 -5.07 -12.07
C PRO A 358 -14.17 -6.41 -12.71
N TYR A 359 -13.19 -7.13 -12.15
CA TYR A 359 -12.94 -8.52 -12.49
C TYR A 359 -14.17 -9.36 -12.11
N GLU A 360 -14.52 -10.35 -12.92
CA GLU A 360 -15.79 -11.08 -12.76
C GLU A 360 -15.92 -11.79 -11.39
N PRO A 361 -14.90 -12.49 -10.86
CA PRO A 361 -14.97 -13.05 -9.50
C PRO A 361 -15.23 -11.97 -8.44
N PHE A 362 -14.61 -10.80 -8.58
CA PHE A 362 -14.77 -9.67 -7.66
C PHE A 362 -16.16 -9.05 -7.78
N ARG A 363 -16.68 -8.91 -9.00
CA ARG A 363 -18.04 -8.43 -9.27
C ARG A 363 -19.06 -9.34 -8.61
N ALA A 364 -18.90 -10.66 -8.75
CA ALA A 364 -19.80 -11.65 -8.17
C ALA A 364 -19.83 -11.56 -6.64
N GLU A 365 -18.67 -11.58 -5.98
CA GLU A 365 -18.59 -11.49 -4.51
C GLU A 365 -19.07 -10.12 -3.98
N SER A 366 -18.76 -9.03 -4.69
CA SER A 366 -19.22 -7.68 -4.33
C SER A 366 -20.74 -7.54 -4.46
N TRP A 367 -21.34 -8.19 -5.46
CA TRP A 367 -22.80 -8.23 -5.60
C TRP A 367 -23.46 -9.00 -4.44
N ILE A 368 -22.91 -10.16 -4.06
CA ILE A 368 -23.38 -10.92 -2.89
C ILE A 368 -23.28 -10.07 -1.61
N ALA A 369 -22.16 -9.38 -1.42
CA ALA A 369 -21.94 -8.50 -0.28
C ALA A 369 -22.96 -7.35 -0.23
N ALA A 370 -23.22 -6.71 -1.38
CA ALA A 370 -24.22 -5.66 -1.51
C ALA A 370 -25.63 -6.16 -1.16
N GLU A 371 -26.04 -7.34 -1.66
CA GLU A 371 -27.34 -7.93 -1.36
C GLU A 371 -27.52 -8.24 0.13
N ARG A 372 -26.48 -8.76 0.79
CA ARG A 372 -26.47 -9.00 2.24
C ARG A 372 -26.66 -7.72 3.04
N ALA A 373 -25.94 -6.65 2.68
CA ALA A 373 -26.06 -5.35 3.33
C ALA A 373 -27.45 -4.69 3.07
N ARG A 374 -27.98 -4.79 1.84
CA ARG A 374 -29.33 -4.30 1.49
C ARG A 374 -30.42 -4.98 2.31
N LYS A 375 -30.30 -6.28 2.59
CA LYS A 375 -31.24 -7.00 3.46
C LYS A 375 -31.26 -6.47 4.90
N VAL A 376 -30.22 -5.77 5.36
CA VAL A 376 -30.15 -5.19 6.71
C VAL A 376 -30.59 -3.71 6.70
N LEU A 377 -30.11 -2.92 5.74
CA LEU A 377 -30.36 -1.47 5.69
C LEU A 377 -31.62 -1.05 4.92
N GLY A 378 -32.08 -1.91 4.01
CA GLY A 378 -32.97 -1.51 2.92
C GLY A 378 -32.22 -0.77 1.81
N SER A 379 -32.82 -0.72 0.62
CA SER A 379 -32.17 -0.23 -0.60
C SER A 379 -31.80 1.25 -0.56
N SER A 380 -32.58 2.09 0.13
CA SER A 380 -32.32 3.54 0.20
C SER A 380 -31.09 3.86 1.04
N ALA A 381 -31.03 3.34 2.27
CA ALA A 381 -29.91 3.56 3.18
C ALA A 381 -28.61 2.91 2.66
N PHE A 382 -28.70 1.75 2.00
CA PHE A 382 -27.55 1.16 1.34
C PHE A 382 -26.98 2.05 0.22
N ARG A 383 -27.84 2.63 -0.64
CA ARG A 383 -27.38 3.55 -1.70
C ARG A 383 -26.69 4.79 -1.13
N LEU A 384 -27.15 5.31 -0.01
CA LEU A 384 -26.49 6.43 0.67
C LEU A 384 -25.08 6.06 1.14
N ALA A 385 -24.93 4.90 1.79
CA ALA A 385 -23.62 4.42 2.23
C ALA A 385 -22.68 4.19 1.03
N GLU A 386 -23.19 3.63 -0.06
CA GLU A 386 -22.43 3.43 -1.30
C GLU A 386 -22.00 4.76 -1.93
N GLN A 387 -22.89 5.76 -1.95
CA GLN A 387 -22.58 7.10 -2.45
C GLN A 387 -21.57 7.82 -1.56
N GLU A 388 -21.66 7.66 -0.24
CA GLU A 388 -20.66 8.17 0.71
C GLU A 388 -19.28 7.54 0.45
N GLY A 389 -19.22 6.24 0.19
CA GLY A 389 -17.99 5.57 -0.23
C GLY A 389 -17.41 6.16 -1.51
N ARG A 390 -18.26 6.38 -2.52
CA ARG A 390 -17.83 6.94 -3.81
C ARG A 390 -17.31 8.38 -3.72
N SER A 391 -17.78 9.16 -2.73
CA SER A 391 -17.37 10.55 -2.56
C SER A 391 -16.06 10.73 -1.77
N LEU A 392 -15.51 9.65 -1.19
CA LEU A 392 -14.20 9.70 -0.56
C LEU A 392 -13.12 9.93 -1.62
N SER A 393 -12.13 10.79 -1.31
CA SER A 393 -10.89 10.79 -2.08
C SER A 393 -10.21 9.45 -1.86
N MET A 394 -9.99 8.70 -2.94
CA MET A 394 -9.37 7.37 -2.95
C MET A 394 -8.23 7.38 -3.98
N ASP A 395 -7.34 8.36 -3.85
CA ASP A 395 -6.27 8.69 -4.81
C ASP A 395 -4.98 7.88 -4.62
N SER A 396 -4.88 7.11 -3.54
CA SER A 396 -3.65 6.42 -3.16
C SER A 396 -3.94 5.15 -2.35
N PRO A 397 -3.04 4.13 -2.40
CA PRO A 397 -3.20 2.91 -1.60
C PRO A 397 -3.27 3.20 -0.10
N ARG A 398 -2.52 4.21 0.37
CA ARG A 398 -2.57 4.71 1.76
C ARG A 398 -3.99 5.05 2.20
N ARG A 399 -4.77 5.69 1.33
CA ARG A 399 -6.11 6.16 1.67
C ARG A 399 -7.10 5.02 1.90
N VAL A 400 -6.90 3.88 1.22
CA VAL A 400 -7.60 2.63 1.53
C VAL A 400 -7.24 2.11 2.91
N ALA A 401 -5.95 2.10 3.26
CA ALA A 401 -5.50 1.66 4.58
C ALA A 401 -6.08 2.54 5.70
N GLU A 402 -6.09 3.86 5.53
CA GLU A 402 -6.71 4.81 6.48
C GLU A 402 -8.21 4.54 6.65
N LEU A 403 -8.96 4.38 5.54
CA LEU A 403 -10.39 4.08 5.59
C LEU A 403 -10.71 2.83 6.42
N ILE A 404 -9.85 1.82 6.35
CA ILE A 404 -10.03 0.54 7.01
C ILE A 404 -9.51 0.57 8.46
N LEU A 405 -8.27 1.00 8.68
CA LEU A 405 -7.59 0.94 9.98
C LEU A 405 -8.02 2.04 10.96
N GLU A 406 -8.36 3.25 10.49
CA GLU A 406 -8.81 4.34 11.38
C GLU A 406 -10.17 4.04 12.02
N ARG A 407 -10.89 3.02 11.52
CA ARG A 407 -12.17 2.56 12.06
C ARG A 407 -12.07 1.41 13.06
N ASP A 408 -10.93 0.75 13.16
CA ASP A 408 -10.70 -0.28 14.19
C ASP A 408 -10.32 0.34 15.55
N HIS A 409 -10.24 1.67 15.64
CA HIS A 409 -10.49 2.35 16.90
C HIS A 409 -12.01 2.44 17.10
N PRO A 410 -12.55 1.86 18.19
CA PRO A 410 -13.95 2.08 18.54
C PRO A 410 -14.18 3.58 18.54
N ILE A 411 -15.18 4.03 17.79
CA ILE A 411 -15.78 5.33 18.02
C ILE A 411 -16.24 5.28 19.47
N GLU A 412 -15.42 5.82 20.38
CA GLU A 412 -15.93 6.33 21.65
C GLU A 412 -17.12 7.20 21.24
N SER A 413 -18.27 6.75 21.71
CA SER A 413 -19.62 7.21 21.39
C SER A 413 -19.71 8.71 21.08
N ASP A 414 -20.73 9.05 20.28
CA ASP A 414 -21.28 10.36 19.86
C ASP A 414 -21.27 11.51 20.90
N ASP A 415 -20.84 11.25 22.13
CA ASP A 415 -20.44 12.21 23.14
C ASP A 415 -19.28 13.12 22.69
N SER A 416 -18.22 12.63 22.01
CA SER A 416 -17.05 13.50 21.75
C SER A 416 -17.35 14.67 20.79
N ALA A 417 -18.24 14.49 19.82
CA ALA A 417 -18.64 15.54 18.88
C ALA A 417 -19.51 16.61 19.55
N VAL A 418 -20.42 16.20 20.46
CA VAL A 418 -21.21 17.11 21.29
C VAL A 418 -20.30 17.85 22.29
N GLN A 419 -19.35 17.14 22.89
CA GLN A 419 -18.40 17.67 23.88
C GLN A 419 -17.37 18.64 23.28
N HIS A 420 -16.90 18.40 22.05
CA HIS A 420 -16.06 19.35 21.32
C HIS A 420 -16.85 20.60 20.88
N GLY A 421 -18.15 20.47 20.61
CA GLY A 421 -19.06 21.60 20.38
C GLY A 421 -19.20 22.52 21.59
N LEU A 422 -19.25 21.97 22.81
CA LEU A 422 -19.35 22.74 24.06
C LEU A 422 -18.14 23.66 24.30
N TRP A 423 -16.95 23.29 23.82
CA TRP A 423 -15.76 24.15 23.92
C TRP A 423 -15.94 25.49 23.19
N SER A 424 -16.66 25.48 22.07
CA SER A 424 -16.95 26.70 21.30
C SER A 424 -17.91 27.68 22.01
N SER A 425 -18.58 27.23 23.08
CA SER A 425 -19.46 28.08 23.92
C SER A 425 -18.70 28.90 24.97
N LEU A 426 -17.41 28.62 25.16
CA LEU A 426 -16.56 29.39 26.06
C LEU A 426 -16.26 30.77 25.44
N SER A 427 -16.40 31.83 26.24
CA SER A 427 -15.92 33.15 25.83
C SER A 427 -14.40 33.13 25.66
N GLY A 428 -13.84 34.08 24.90
CA GLY A 428 -12.39 34.15 24.70
C GLY A 428 -11.59 34.15 26.01
N ALA A 429 -12.08 34.87 27.02
CA ALA A 429 -11.45 34.92 28.34
C ALA A 429 -11.59 33.62 29.16
N GLU A 430 -12.63 32.81 28.92
CA GLU A 430 -12.81 31.49 29.54
C GLU A 430 -12.00 30.42 28.81
N SER A 431 -11.91 30.48 27.48
CA SER A 431 -11.09 29.57 26.66
C SER A 431 -9.62 29.67 27.05
N GLU A 432 -9.08 30.89 27.23
CA GLU A 432 -7.70 31.09 27.73
C GLU A 432 -7.46 30.43 29.11
N VAL A 433 -8.45 30.50 30.01
CA VAL A 433 -8.36 29.87 31.34
C VAL A 433 -8.48 28.36 31.22
N ALA A 434 -9.35 27.87 30.35
CA ALA A 434 -9.54 26.44 30.08
C ALA A 434 -8.27 25.82 29.49
N VAL A 435 -7.58 26.50 28.57
CA VAL A 435 -6.29 26.07 28.00
C VAL A 435 -5.22 25.96 29.09
N LEU A 436 -5.05 26.99 29.93
CA LEU A 436 -4.06 26.95 31.01
C LEU A 436 -4.43 25.90 32.08
N ALA A 437 -5.72 25.73 32.38
CA ALA A 437 -6.22 24.73 33.31
C ALA A 437 -6.01 23.30 32.79
N ALA A 438 -6.27 23.05 31.50
CA ALA A 438 -5.99 21.79 30.80
C ALA A 438 -4.49 21.47 30.78
N ALA A 439 -3.65 22.51 30.63
CA ALA A 439 -2.19 22.41 30.73
C ALA A 439 -1.68 22.20 32.17
N GLY A 440 -2.58 22.06 33.15
CA GLY A 440 -2.26 21.75 34.54
C GLY A 440 -1.82 22.94 35.40
N TRP A 441 -1.96 24.18 34.93
CA TRP A 441 -1.66 25.37 35.75
C TRP A 441 -2.61 25.45 36.95
N SER A 442 -2.16 25.94 38.11
CA SER A 442 -3.03 26.18 39.27
C SER A 442 -3.80 27.51 39.12
N ASN A 443 -4.94 27.67 39.81
CA ASN A 443 -5.70 28.92 39.75
C ASN A 443 -4.90 30.15 40.18
N SER A 444 -3.99 30.00 41.15
CA SER A 444 -3.06 31.07 41.54
C SER A 444 -2.06 31.42 40.42
N MET A 445 -1.56 30.42 39.68
CA MET A 445 -0.62 30.66 38.56
C MET A 445 -1.33 31.30 37.37
N ILE A 446 -2.57 30.87 37.07
CA ILE A 446 -3.39 31.48 36.02
C ILE A 446 -3.74 32.93 36.39
N ALA A 447 -4.09 33.19 37.64
CA ALA A 447 -4.38 34.52 38.16
C ALA A 447 -3.18 35.46 37.99
N ALA A 448 -1.97 34.99 38.36
CA ALA A 448 -0.74 35.73 38.17
C ALA A 448 -0.44 36.00 36.69
N LYS A 449 -0.56 34.99 35.81
CA LYS A 449 -0.30 35.14 34.36
C LYS A 449 -1.25 36.12 33.68
N ARG A 450 -2.52 36.16 34.11
CA ARG A 450 -3.56 37.02 33.51
C ARG A 450 -3.75 38.37 34.22
N GLY A 451 -3.00 38.66 35.29
CA GLY A 451 -3.16 39.89 36.07
C GLY A 451 -4.54 40.03 36.72
N ARG A 452 -5.14 38.92 37.16
CA ARG A 452 -6.48 38.88 37.79
C ARG A 452 -6.40 38.29 39.19
N SER A 453 -7.44 38.51 40.01
CA SER A 453 -7.51 37.91 41.34
C SER A 453 -7.74 36.41 41.27
N ARG A 454 -7.22 35.64 42.24
CA ARG A 454 -7.49 34.20 42.35
C ARG A 454 -8.99 33.90 42.41
N LYS A 455 -9.76 34.71 43.16
CA LYS A 455 -11.22 34.59 43.27
C LYS A 455 -11.94 34.72 41.92
N THR A 456 -11.42 35.56 41.03
CA THR A 456 -11.94 35.72 39.65
C THR A 456 -11.67 34.47 38.81
N ILE A 457 -10.47 33.89 38.90
CA ILE A 457 -10.14 32.65 38.19
C ILE A 457 -10.93 31.45 38.73
N ASP A 458 -11.12 31.36 40.05
CA ASP A 458 -11.94 30.32 40.67
C ASP A 458 -13.38 30.37 40.12
N ALA A 459 -13.99 31.56 40.03
CA ALA A 459 -15.31 31.74 39.45
C ALA A 459 -15.36 31.40 37.94
N GLN A 460 -14.32 31.75 37.18
CA GLN A 460 -14.22 31.40 35.76
C GLN A 460 -14.08 29.89 35.54
N VAL A 461 -13.32 29.19 36.39
CA VAL A 461 -13.21 27.72 36.33
C VAL A 461 -14.56 27.07 36.62
N VAL A 462 -15.32 27.54 37.61
CA VAL A 462 -16.67 27.03 37.88
C VAL A 462 -17.60 27.25 36.67
N ALA A 463 -17.54 28.42 36.03
CA ALA A 463 -18.32 28.69 34.82
C ALA A 463 -17.91 27.80 33.64
N ILE A 464 -16.62 27.53 33.46
CA ILE A 464 -16.09 26.61 32.44
C ILE A 464 -16.60 25.19 32.67
N LEU A 465 -16.49 24.67 33.90
CA LEU A 465 -16.99 23.33 34.24
C LEU A 465 -18.49 23.21 33.96
N SER A 466 -19.27 24.22 34.31
CA SER A 466 -20.71 24.27 34.03
C SER A 466 -21.03 24.33 32.53
N LYS A 467 -20.29 25.09 31.73
CA LYS A 467 -20.51 25.23 30.28
C LYS A 467 -20.07 23.99 29.50
N LEU A 468 -19.00 23.34 29.95
CA LEU A 468 -18.51 22.08 29.39
C LEU A 468 -19.26 20.85 29.94
N GLN A 469 -20.15 21.05 30.93
CA GLN A 469 -20.93 20.01 31.60
C GLN A 469 -20.07 18.90 32.23
N ILE A 470 -18.94 19.29 32.82
CA ILE A 470 -17.97 18.40 33.48
C ILE A 470 -17.88 18.68 34.97
N ASN A 471 -17.54 17.66 35.75
CA ASN A 471 -17.53 17.75 37.22
C ASN A 471 -16.14 18.00 37.79
N SER A 472 -15.08 17.80 36.98
CA SER A 472 -13.70 17.98 37.41
C SER A 472 -12.88 18.82 36.44
N ARG A 473 -12.00 19.67 37.01
CA ARG A 473 -10.98 20.43 36.26
C ARG A 473 -10.04 19.51 35.46
N THR A 474 -9.79 18.30 35.96
CA THR A 474 -8.91 17.35 35.28
C THR A 474 -9.49 16.83 33.98
N GLU A 475 -10.81 16.93 33.79
CA GLU A 475 -11.51 16.52 32.57
C GLU A 475 -11.41 17.56 31.46
N ILE A 476 -11.11 18.84 31.76
CA ILE A 476 -11.04 19.93 30.76
C ILE A 476 -10.12 19.56 29.58
N ALA A 477 -8.99 18.89 29.83
CA ALA A 477 -8.05 18.51 28.76
C ALA A 477 -8.64 17.54 27.74
N ALA A 478 -9.54 16.64 28.16
CA ALA A 478 -10.16 15.66 27.27
C ALA A 478 -11.13 16.32 26.27
N TYR A 479 -11.75 17.44 26.67
CA TYR A 479 -12.76 18.16 25.90
C TYR A 479 -12.15 19.18 24.92
N ALA A 480 -10.84 19.44 25.02
CA ALA A 480 -10.13 20.37 24.14
C ALA A 480 -10.09 19.84 22.69
N PRO A 481 -10.61 20.60 21.70
CA PRO A 481 -10.54 20.23 20.29
C PRO A 481 -9.10 20.11 19.80
N LEU A 482 -8.87 19.31 18.75
CA LEU A 482 -7.54 19.09 18.14
C LEU A 482 -6.76 20.39 17.85
N ALA A 483 -7.44 21.44 17.39
CA ALA A 483 -6.83 22.75 17.14
C ALA A 483 -6.27 23.42 18.41
N ILE A 484 -6.91 23.19 19.57
CA ILE A 484 -6.55 23.78 20.87
C ILE A 484 -5.52 22.92 21.62
N ARG A 485 -5.42 21.61 21.32
CA ARG A 485 -4.46 20.70 21.97
C ARG A 485 -3.00 21.14 21.76
N GLN A 486 -2.69 21.77 20.64
CA GLN A 486 -1.36 22.36 20.40
C GLN A 486 -1.07 23.53 21.34
N GLU A 487 -2.07 24.39 21.62
CA GLU A 487 -1.94 25.50 22.56
C GLU A 487 -1.82 25.01 24.01
N VAL A 488 -2.58 23.96 24.37
CA VAL A 488 -2.48 23.29 25.68
C VAL A 488 -1.06 22.71 25.87
N SER A 489 -0.49 22.09 24.84
CA SER A 489 0.87 21.53 24.89
C SER A 489 1.93 22.63 25.08
N ARG A 490 1.85 23.72 24.30
CA ARG A 490 2.75 24.89 24.49
C ARG A 490 2.59 25.53 25.87
N ALA A 491 1.35 25.62 26.37
CA ALA A 491 1.09 26.15 27.70
C ALA A 491 1.64 25.23 28.81
N ALA A 492 1.64 23.91 28.60
CA ALA A 492 2.23 22.95 29.53
C ALA A 492 3.75 23.07 29.59
N GLU A 493 4.41 23.29 28.44
CA GLU A 493 5.86 23.57 28.36
C GLU A 493 6.25 24.89 29.04
N GLN A 494 5.39 25.91 28.94
CA GLN A 494 5.59 27.22 29.59
C GLN A 494 5.20 27.23 31.06
N ARG A 495 4.69 26.12 31.60
CA ARG A 495 4.28 26.03 33.00
C ARG A 495 5.52 26.19 33.87
N PRO A 496 5.57 27.19 34.77
CA PRO A 496 6.66 27.29 35.73
C PRO A 496 6.71 25.98 36.52
N GLY A 497 7.81 25.23 36.37
CA GLY A 497 8.04 24.01 37.14
C GLY A 497 7.92 24.29 38.63
N GLN A 498 7.67 23.25 39.44
CA GLN A 498 7.45 23.29 40.89
C GLN A 498 8.53 23.98 41.75
N TYR A 499 9.47 24.72 41.16
CA TYR A 499 10.45 25.56 41.84
C TYR A 499 9.88 26.80 42.54
N PHE A 500 8.65 27.24 42.23
CA PHE A 500 8.06 28.41 42.88
C PHE A 500 7.57 28.17 44.32
N ARG A 501 7.54 26.91 44.80
CA ARG A 501 7.13 26.58 46.18
C ARG A 501 8.29 26.58 47.18
N LEU A 502 9.55 26.59 46.70
CA LEU A 502 10.74 26.67 47.56
C LEU A 502 11.22 28.10 47.79
N SER A 503 10.94 29.04 46.87
CA SER A 503 11.29 30.46 47.06
C SER A 503 10.46 31.12 48.16
N GLU A 504 9.16 30.84 48.27
CA GLU A 504 8.32 31.37 49.36
C GLU A 504 8.63 30.74 50.74
N ILE A 505 9.10 29.49 50.78
CA ILE A 505 9.53 28.82 52.03
C ILE A 505 10.91 29.35 52.48
N ASN A 506 11.82 29.62 51.54
CA ASN A 506 13.13 30.21 51.86
C ASN A 506 13.04 31.69 52.23
N GLN A 507 12.09 32.44 51.65
CA GLN A 507 11.86 33.85 52.00
C GLN A 507 11.26 34.01 53.41
N ARG A 508 10.40 33.08 53.85
CA ARG A 508 9.91 33.02 55.26
C ARG A 508 10.95 32.50 56.26
N ARG A 509 11.94 31.71 55.81
CA ARG A 509 13.07 31.30 56.65
C ARG A 509 14.11 32.42 56.82
N SER A 510 14.38 33.23 55.79
CA SER A 510 15.27 34.39 55.91
C SER A 510 14.72 35.52 56.79
N GLU A 511 13.39 35.65 56.90
CA GLU A 511 12.74 36.60 57.81
C GLU A 511 12.73 36.11 59.28
N SER A 512 12.91 34.81 59.54
CA SER A 512 12.97 34.25 60.90
C SER A 512 14.40 34.03 61.44
N THR A 513 15.45 34.21 60.63
CA THR A 513 16.86 34.08 61.06
C THR A 513 17.66 35.38 61.15
N SER A 514 17.06 36.55 60.88
CA SER A 514 17.64 37.85 61.26
C SER A 514 17.36 38.13 62.74
N GLY A 515 18.00 37.37 63.62
CA GLY A 515 17.75 37.47 65.06
C GLY A 515 18.69 36.64 65.94
N ASN A 516 19.97 36.53 65.61
CA ASN A 516 21.07 36.52 66.59
C ASN A 516 22.40 36.27 65.87
N GLY A 517 23.26 37.29 65.89
CA GLY A 517 24.68 37.07 65.67
C GLY A 517 25.32 36.39 66.88
N VAL A 518 26.45 35.70 66.65
CA VAL A 518 27.75 35.99 67.30
C VAL A 518 28.76 34.86 67.02
N LYS A 519 29.91 35.28 66.46
CA LYS A 519 31.30 34.77 66.57
C LYS A 519 31.78 33.48 65.87
N THR A 520 32.74 33.69 64.94
CA THR A 520 34.14 33.16 64.86
C THR A 520 34.38 31.71 65.34
N ASP A 521 35.08 30.83 64.64
CA ASP A 521 36.46 31.03 64.15
C ASP A 521 36.89 29.94 63.11
N ALA A 522 38.13 30.08 62.64
CA ALA A 522 38.73 29.53 61.41
C ALA A 522 39.22 28.04 61.36
N ARG A 523 39.70 27.69 60.14
CA ARG A 523 40.61 26.60 59.69
C ARG A 523 39.93 25.27 59.27
N GLY A 524 40.28 24.60 58.17
CA GLY A 524 41.35 24.74 57.17
C GLY A 524 41.53 23.38 56.43
N SER A 525 41.99 23.42 55.17
CA SER A 525 42.62 22.34 54.33
C SER A 525 41.93 20.96 54.20
N GLY A 526 41.98 20.20 53.11
CA GLY A 526 42.61 20.23 51.79
C GLY A 526 41.97 19.09 50.96
N ARG A 527 41.94 19.15 49.62
CA ARG A 527 42.81 18.39 48.68
C ARG A 527 43.02 16.93 49.10
N SER A 528 42.86 15.90 48.27
CA SER A 528 43.15 15.71 46.83
C SER A 528 42.77 14.25 46.47
N ASP A 529 42.12 14.02 45.33
CA ASP A 529 42.65 13.38 44.11
C ASP A 529 42.79 11.84 44.05
N SER A 530 42.25 11.34 42.93
CA SER A 530 42.81 10.34 42.01
C SER A 530 42.84 8.86 42.41
N GLY A 531 42.58 8.01 41.42
CA GLY A 531 42.80 6.56 41.52
C GLY A 531 42.19 5.77 40.37
N THR A 532 42.93 5.72 39.27
CA THR A 532 42.66 5.03 38.01
C THR A 532 42.84 3.51 38.11
N ASP A 533 42.19 2.81 37.17
CA ASP A 533 42.75 1.74 36.33
C ASP A 533 42.42 0.24 36.59
N ALA A 534 42.49 -0.48 35.48
CA ALA A 534 42.82 -1.90 35.29
C ALA A 534 41.74 -2.88 34.77
N SER A 535 41.95 -3.20 33.49
CA SER A 535 41.51 -4.28 32.63
C SER A 535 41.80 -5.72 33.11
N GLY A 536 41.00 -6.70 32.63
CA GLY A 536 41.33 -8.14 32.54
C GLY A 536 40.10 -8.97 32.14
N ARG A 537 39.91 -9.41 30.89
CA ARG A 537 40.35 -10.66 30.20
C ARG A 537 39.75 -12.00 30.69
N ILE A 538 39.12 -12.70 29.72
CA ILE A 538 38.95 -14.17 29.52
C ILE A 538 37.89 -14.85 30.44
N GLY A 539 37.05 -15.81 30.05
CA GLY A 539 36.78 -16.66 28.87
C GLY A 539 35.37 -17.25 29.10
N THR A 540 34.67 -17.99 28.23
CA THR A 540 34.94 -18.89 27.11
C THR A 540 33.68 -18.96 26.28
#